data_AF-A0A4Y2CE92-F1
#
_entry.id   AF-A0A4Y2CE92-F1
#
_cell.length_a   1.000
_cell.length_b   1.000
_cell.length_c   1.000
_cell.angle_alpha   90.00
_cell.angle_beta   90.00
_cell.angle_gamma   90.00
#
_symmetry.space_group_name_H-M   'P 1'
#
loop_
_entity.id
_entity.type
_entity.pdbx_description
1 polymer ?
#
loop_
_entity_poly.entity_id
_entity_poly.type
_entity_poly.pdbx_seq_one_letter_code
_entity_poly.pdbx_strand_id
1 'polypeptide(L)'
;MQVQAQVFRNTQFSGHCWIWDCAADVPLPLLTKPHRQLRLQWAREHRDWTMDEWKRVAWSDESRFLNHHVDGRVRVRRLLGEQLLPSCTAGFTQAGGGGIML
;
A
#
# COMPACT_ATOMS: atom_id res chain seq x y z
N MET A 1 18.18 41.65 -13.52
CA MET A 1 19.08 40.87 -12.66
C MET A 1 18.57 39.44 -12.61
N GLN A 2 19.29 38.55 -13.28
CA GLN A 2 19.10 37.10 -13.29
C GLN A 2 19.50 36.49 -11.96
N VAL A 3 18.81 35.42 -11.54
CA VAL A 3 19.36 34.23 -10.86
C VAL A 3 18.28 33.13 -10.98
N GLN A 4 18.31 32.36 -12.06
CA GLN A 4 18.89 31.01 -12.15
C GLN A 4 17.96 29.94 -11.54
N ALA A 5 17.22 29.26 -12.41
CA ALA A 5 16.63 27.96 -12.12
C ALA A 5 17.78 26.97 -11.83
N GLN A 6 17.93 26.58 -10.58
CA GLN A 6 18.88 25.52 -10.24
C GLN A 6 18.20 24.17 -10.47
N VAL A 7 18.58 23.57 -11.60
CA VAL A 7 18.58 22.13 -11.82
C VAL A 7 19.27 21.47 -10.63
N PHE A 8 18.52 20.90 -9.70
CA PHE A 8 19.13 20.01 -8.70
C PHE A 8 19.37 18.67 -9.37
N ARG A 9 20.66 18.39 -9.52
CA ARG A 9 21.23 17.32 -10.30
C ARG A 9 20.73 15.97 -9.80
N ASN A 10 20.52 15.10 -10.77
CA ASN A 10 20.30 13.68 -10.61
C ASN A 10 21.53 13.07 -9.90
N THR A 11 21.51 13.01 -8.57
CA THR A 11 22.55 12.31 -7.80
C THR A 11 22.20 10.83 -7.82
N GLN A 12 22.96 10.12 -8.64
CA GLN A 12 23.08 8.67 -8.71
C GLN A 12 23.03 8.02 -7.32
N PHE A 13 21.86 7.49 -6.94
CA PHE A 13 21.74 6.58 -5.80
C PHE A 13 22.38 5.26 -6.22
N SER A 14 23.67 5.12 -5.88
CA SER A 14 24.39 3.86 -5.92
C SER A 14 23.64 2.84 -5.06
N GLY A 15 23.23 1.75 -5.72
CA GLY A 15 23.09 0.39 -5.22
C GLY A 15 22.75 0.13 -3.76
N HIS A 16 21.76 -0.74 -3.58
CA HIS A 16 21.49 -1.53 -2.37
C HIS A 16 20.78 -0.80 -1.22
N CYS A 17 19.45 -0.71 -1.33
CA CYS A 17 18.53 -1.33 -0.36
C CYS A 17 17.09 -1.06 -0.85
N TRP A 18 16.62 -1.88 -1.79
CA TRP A 18 15.19 -1.89 -2.12
C TRP A 18 14.47 -2.53 -0.94
N ILE A 19 14.00 -1.69 -0.03
CA ILE A 19 12.68 -1.77 0.62
C ILE A 19 12.16 -3.22 0.73
N TRP A 20 12.81 -4.05 1.55
CA TRP A 20 12.16 -5.22 2.16
C TRP A 20 11.73 -4.94 3.61
N ASP A 21 12.16 -3.81 4.18
CA ASP A 21 11.74 -3.37 5.51
C ASP A 21 10.52 -2.45 5.45
N CYS A 22 9.52 -2.84 4.65
CA CYS A 22 8.15 -2.35 4.77
C CYS A 22 7.18 -3.51 4.94
N ALA A 23 7.60 -4.56 5.66
CA ALA A 23 6.64 -5.32 6.44
C ALA A 23 6.22 -4.45 7.62
N ALA A 24 5.36 -3.46 7.36
CA ALA A 24 4.46 -3.03 8.41
C ALA A 24 3.79 -4.30 8.94
N ASP A 25 3.65 -4.43 10.25
CA ASP A 25 2.89 -5.49 10.94
C ASP A 25 1.43 -5.48 10.43
N VAL A 26 1.20 -5.91 9.20
CA VAL A 26 -0.12 -6.26 8.68
C VAL A 26 -0.37 -7.63 9.26
N PRO A 27 -1.29 -7.77 10.24
CA PRO A 27 -1.57 -9.07 10.82
C PRO A 27 -2.15 -9.93 9.70
N LEU A 28 -1.34 -10.83 9.15
CA LEU A 28 -1.84 -11.87 8.27
C LEU A 28 -2.84 -12.68 9.09
N PRO A 29 -4.07 -12.90 8.60
CA PRO A 29 -5.04 -13.68 9.33
C PRO A 29 -4.44 -15.05 9.62
N LEU A 30 -4.45 -15.45 10.89
CA LEU A 30 -3.94 -16.74 11.31
C LEU A 30 -4.74 -17.84 10.60
N LEU A 31 -4.10 -18.54 9.66
CA LEU A 31 -4.74 -19.62 8.94
C LEU A 31 -4.92 -20.82 9.88
N THR A 32 -6.18 -21.20 10.09
CA THR A 32 -6.52 -22.42 10.82
C THR A 32 -5.96 -23.65 10.08
N LYS A 33 -5.76 -24.76 10.80
CA LYS A 33 -5.32 -26.04 10.20
C LYS A 33 -6.14 -26.45 8.95
N PRO A 34 -7.49 -26.42 8.95
CA PRO A 34 -8.26 -26.79 7.77
C PRO A 34 -8.06 -25.82 6.59
N HIS A 35 -7.94 -24.50 6.84
CA HIS A 35 -7.67 -23.55 5.75
C HIS A 35 -6.35 -23.83 5.04
N ARG A 36 -5.31 -24.22 5.79
CA ARG A 36 -4.01 -24.59 5.21
C ARG A 36 -4.08 -25.85 4.36
N GLN A 37 -4.81 -26.86 4.82
CA GLN A 37 -4.99 -28.11 4.09
C GLN A 37 -5.74 -27.89 2.77
N LEU A 38 -6.86 -27.16 2.82
CA LEU A 38 -7.66 -26.85 1.63
C LEU A 38 -6.87 -26.03 0.61
N ARG A 39 -6.13 -25.01 1.05
CA ARG A 39 -5.27 -24.20 0.16
C ARG A 39 -4.17 -25.05 -0.48
N LEU A 40 -3.54 -25.94 0.27
CA LEU A 40 -2.50 -26.83 -0.25
C LEU A 40 -3.06 -27.84 -1.25
N GLN A 41 -4.23 -28.41 -0.95
CA GLN A 41 -4.91 -29.33 -1.85
C GLN A 41 -5.27 -28.62 -3.17
N TRP A 42 -5.91 -27.45 -3.08
CA TRP A 42 -6.27 -26.66 -4.26
C TRP A 42 -5.04 -26.33 -5.10
N ALA A 43 -3.96 -25.86 -4.49
CA ALA A 43 -2.72 -25.54 -5.20
C ALA A 43 -2.08 -26.77 -5.88
N ARG A 44 -2.21 -27.97 -5.30
CA ARG A 44 -1.70 -29.21 -5.91
C ARG A 44 -2.56 -29.64 -7.09
N GLU A 45 -3.88 -29.57 -6.96
CA GLU A 45 -4.84 -29.93 -8.01
C GLU A 45 -4.69 -29.03 -9.25
N HIS A 46 -4.35 -27.75 -9.04
CA HIS A 46 -4.28 -26.73 -10.09
C HIS A 46 -2.83 -26.40 -10.51
N ARG A 47 -1.83 -27.15 -10.01
CA ARG A 47 -0.41 -26.89 -10.25
C ARG A 47 -0.05 -26.93 -11.74
N ASP A 48 -0.57 -27.92 -12.44
CA ASP A 48 -0.20 -28.23 -13.83
C ASP A 48 -1.26 -27.71 -14.82
N TRP A 49 -2.14 -26.81 -14.37
CA TRP A 49 -3.12 -26.16 -15.23
C TRP A 49 -2.47 -25.35 -16.34
N THR A 50 -2.97 -25.56 -17.54
CA THR A 50 -2.57 -24.85 -18.76
C THR A 50 -3.16 -23.44 -18.79
N MET A 51 -2.59 -22.56 -19.62
CA MET A 51 -3.10 -21.20 -19.79
C MET A 51 -4.56 -21.16 -20.26
N ASP A 52 -4.98 -22.14 -21.07
CA ASP A 52 -6.36 -22.19 -21.57
C ASP A 52 -7.35 -22.66 -20.50
N GLU A 53 -6.90 -23.44 -19.52
CA GLU A 53 -7.71 -23.77 -18.33
C GLU A 53 -7.86 -22.55 -17.42
N TRP A 54 -6.77 -21.80 -17.17
CA TRP A 54 -6.84 -20.55 -16.40
C TRP A 54 -7.78 -19.51 -17.01
N LYS A 55 -7.81 -19.39 -18.35
CA LYS A 55 -8.72 -18.46 -19.06
C LYS A 55 -10.20 -18.83 -18.91
N ARG A 56 -10.53 -20.07 -18.57
CA ARG A 56 -11.92 -20.52 -18.37
C ARG A 56 -12.44 -20.17 -16.97
N VAL A 57 -11.58 -19.74 -16.05
CA VAL A 57 -11.98 -19.35 -14.70
C VAL A 57 -12.50 -17.91 -14.69
N ALA A 58 -13.74 -17.74 -14.25
CA ALA A 58 -14.29 -16.43 -13.93
C ALA A 58 -14.04 -16.12 -12.45
N TRP A 59 -13.30 -15.04 -12.19
CA TRP A 59 -13.03 -14.55 -10.84
C TRP A 59 -14.00 -13.43 -10.50
N SER A 60 -14.56 -13.45 -9.29
CA SER A 60 -15.41 -12.39 -8.73
C SER A 60 -14.92 -12.07 -7.33
N ASP A 61 -14.82 -10.79 -7.01
CA ASP A 61 -14.52 -10.29 -5.68
C ASP A 61 -15.22 -8.93 -5.50
N GLU A 62 -15.50 -8.56 -4.26
CA GLU A 62 -16.05 -7.25 -3.93
C GLU A 62 -14.94 -6.33 -3.43
N SER A 63 -14.85 -5.12 -3.99
CA SER A 63 -13.82 -4.17 -3.58
C SER A 63 -14.40 -2.83 -3.15
N ARG A 64 -13.80 -2.26 -2.10
CA ARG A 64 -14.16 -0.95 -1.57
C ARG A 64 -13.24 0.11 -2.16
N PHE A 65 -13.80 0.99 -2.98
CA PHE A 65 -13.13 2.16 -3.51
C PHE A 65 -13.42 3.37 -2.63
N LEU A 66 -12.36 3.99 -2.09
CA LEU A 66 -12.48 5.18 -1.25
C LEU A 66 -12.34 6.43 -2.11
N ASN A 67 -13.30 7.36 -2.02
CA ASN A 67 -13.25 8.61 -2.77
C ASN A 67 -12.16 9.58 -2.28
N HIS A 68 -11.76 9.46 -1.02
CA HIS A 68 -10.63 10.18 -0.45
C HIS A 68 -9.73 9.19 0.29
N HIS A 69 -8.48 9.05 -0.16
CA HIS A 69 -7.49 8.23 0.53
C HIS A 69 -7.06 8.95 1.81
N VAL A 70 -7.78 8.72 2.90
CA VAL A 70 -7.37 9.22 4.21
C VAL A 70 -6.41 8.18 4.77
N ASP A 71 -5.14 8.24 4.36
CA ASP A 71 -4.05 7.60 5.13
C ASP A 71 -3.97 8.21 6.55
N GLY A 72 -4.77 9.24 6.85
CA GLY A 72 -4.80 10.00 8.10
C GLY A 72 -3.53 10.78 8.36
N ARG A 73 -2.51 10.63 7.50
CA ARG A 73 -1.14 11.10 7.71
C ARG A 73 -0.80 12.14 6.65
N VAL A 74 -0.86 13.40 7.04
CA VAL A 74 -0.30 14.51 6.27
C VAL A 74 1.22 14.52 6.46
N ARG A 75 1.98 14.43 5.36
CA ARG A 75 3.45 14.59 5.41
C ARG A 75 3.78 16.08 5.57
N VAL A 76 4.55 16.42 6.60
CA VAL A 76 4.98 17.82 6.89
C VAL A 76 6.50 17.84 7.04
N ARG A 77 7.18 18.84 6.44
CA ARG A 77 8.62 19.11 6.67
C ARG A 77 8.78 20.02 7.90
N ARG A 78 9.72 19.72 8.81
CA ARG A 78 9.91 20.44 10.08
C ARG A 78 11.37 20.48 10.50
N LEU A 79 11.75 21.49 11.27
CA LEU A 79 13.02 21.55 12.01
C LEU A 79 12.86 20.95 13.42
N LEU A 80 13.98 20.66 14.08
CA LEU A 80 13.99 20.11 15.44
C LEU A 80 13.30 21.09 16.43
N GLY A 81 12.27 20.62 17.14
CA GLY A 81 11.51 21.43 18.10
C GLY A 81 10.17 21.98 17.59
N GLU A 82 9.88 21.91 16.30
CA GLU A 82 8.65 22.44 15.69
C GLU A 82 7.46 21.44 15.70
N GLN A 83 7.60 20.31 16.39
CA GLN A 83 6.65 19.20 16.30
C GLN A 83 5.23 19.59 16.75
N LEU A 84 5.11 20.51 17.71
CA LEU A 84 3.85 20.92 18.33
C LEU A 84 3.26 22.20 17.74
N LEU A 85 3.91 22.80 16.72
CA LEU A 85 3.36 23.99 16.09
C LEU A 85 2.02 23.68 15.41
N PRO A 86 1.01 24.57 15.48
CA PRO A 86 -0.27 24.38 14.79
C PRO A 86 -0.13 24.21 13.27
N SER A 87 0.88 24.82 12.65
CA SER A 87 1.22 24.62 11.22
C SER A 87 1.75 23.22 10.93
N CYS A 88 2.20 22.53 11.96
CA CYS A 88 2.77 21.20 11.94
C CYS A 88 1.81 20.14 12.50
N THR A 89 0.62 20.49 12.94
CA THR A 89 -0.37 19.54 13.43
C THR A 89 -1.62 19.61 12.55
N ALA A 90 -1.90 18.52 11.83
CA ALA A 90 -3.18 18.39 11.15
C ALA A 90 -4.19 17.82 12.14
N GLY A 91 -5.29 18.54 12.37
CA GLY A 91 -6.41 18.02 13.13
C GLY A 91 -7.02 16.80 12.44
N PHE A 92 -7.45 15.81 13.22
CA PHE A 92 -8.20 14.68 12.69
C PHE A 92 -9.58 15.19 12.22
N THR A 93 -9.75 15.36 10.91
CA THR A 93 -11.10 15.52 10.36
C THR A 93 -11.70 14.13 10.31
N GLN A 94 -12.79 13.90 11.03
CA GLN A 94 -13.54 12.65 10.95
C GLN A 94 -13.95 12.46 9.48
N ALA A 95 -13.30 11.51 8.81
CA ALA A 95 -13.45 11.31 7.38
C ALA A 95 -14.86 10.82 7.09
N GLY A 96 -15.78 11.74 6.78
CA GLY A 96 -17.05 11.45 6.11
C GLY A 96 -16.85 11.08 4.63
N GLY A 97 -15.68 10.54 4.29
CA GLY A 97 -15.33 10.13 2.94
C GLY A 97 -16.10 8.87 2.60
N GLY A 98 -17.25 9.04 1.95
CA GLY A 98 -17.99 7.93 1.35
C GLY A 98 -17.09 7.08 0.47
N GLY A 99 -17.38 5.78 0.41
CA GLY A 99 -16.74 4.84 -0.50
C GLY A 99 -17.80 4.05 -1.25
N ILE A 100 -17.44 3.58 -2.44
CA ILE A 100 -18.28 2.74 -3.29
C ILE A 100 -17.82 1.30 -3.11
N MET A 101 -18.77 0.39 -2.91
CA MET A 101 -18.54 -1.06 -2.95
C MET A 101 -19.02 -1.56 -4.32
N LEU A 102 -18.16 -2.28 -5.02
CA LEU A 102 -18.43 -2.86 -6.34
C LEU A 102 -18.19 -4.36 -6.30
#